data_AF-A0A6V7IQ56-F1
#
_entry.id   AF-A0A6V7IQ56-F1
#
_cell.length_a   1.000
_cell.length_b   1.000
_cell.length_c   1.000
_cell.angle_alpha   90.00
_cell.angle_beta   90.00
_cell.angle_gamma   90.00
#
_symmetry.space_group_name_H-M   'P 1'
#
loop_
_entity.id
_entity.type
_entity.pdbx_description
1 polymer ?
#
loop_
_entity_poly.entity_id
_entity_poly.type
_entity_poly.pdbx_seq_one_letter_code
_entity_poly.pdbx_strand_id
1 'polypeptide(L)' 'QLLGNGTLYFPPFLAQDFRAEVHNARYRCRATSSVGTVLSREVTLRA' A
#
# COMPACT_ATOMS: atom_id res chain seq x y z
N GLN A 1 -1.84 -5.49 5.32
CA GLN A 1 -0.71 -6.44 5.53
C GLN A 1 0.13 -6.50 4.25
N LEU A 2 1.46 -6.64 4.37
CA LEU A 2 2.33 -6.95 3.23
C LEU A 2 2.54 -8.47 3.15
N LEU A 3 2.17 -9.09 2.03
CA LEU A 3 2.35 -10.51 1.77
C LEU A 3 3.75 -10.79 1.21
N GLY A 4 4.24 -12.03 1.32
CA GLY A 4 5.59 -12.43 0.88
C GLY A 4 5.84 -12.26 -0.63
N ASN A 5 4.79 -12.14 -1.45
CA ASN A 5 4.89 -11.84 -2.88
C ASN A 5 4.88 -10.33 -3.19
N GLY A 6 4.97 -9.46 -2.18
CA GLY A 6 4.97 -8.00 -2.34
C GLY A 6 3.57 -7.35 -2.43
N THR A 7 2.49 -8.12 -2.22
CA THR A 7 1.12 -7.58 -2.22
C THR A 7 0.84 -6.82 -0.93
N LEU A 8 0.44 -5.54 -1.04
CA LEU A 8 -0.14 -4.79 0.06
C LEU A 8 -1.66 -5.02 0.11
N TYR A 9 -2.10 -5.87 1.02
CA TYR A 9 -3.50 -6.26 1.19
C TYR A 9 -4.22 -5.38 2.22
N PHE A 10 -5.37 -4.84 1.83
CA PHE A 10 -6.31 -4.13 2.70
C PHE A 10 -7.53 -5.03 2.91
N PRO A 11 -7.74 -5.59 4.12
CA PRO A 11 -8.90 -6.43 4.40
C PRO A 11 -10.19 -5.60 4.47
N PRO A 12 -11.37 -6.22 4.32
CA PRO A 12 -12.64 -5.57 4.65
C PRO A 12 -12.65 -5.04 6.08
N PHE A 13 -13.30 -3.90 6.29
CA PHE A 13 -13.39 -3.23 7.58
C PHE A 13 -14.80 -2.64 7.78
N LEU A 14 -15.19 -2.40 9.02
CA LEU A 14 -16.47 -1.73 9.33
C LEU A 14 -16.32 -0.22 9.13
N ALA A 15 -17.41 0.49 8.83
CA ALA A 15 -17.36 1.94 8.61
C ALA A 15 -16.71 2.73 9.77
N GLN A 16 -16.89 2.29 11.02
CA GLN A 16 -16.27 2.88 12.21
C GLN A 16 -14.75 2.75 12.26
N ASP A 17 -14.18 1.78 11.57
CA ASP A 17 -12.73 1.55 11.50
C ASP A 17 -12.09 2.32 10.33
N PHE A 18 -12.84 3.21 9.68
CA PHE A 18 -12.31 4.04 8.62
C PHE A 18 -11.21 4.96 9.17
N ARG A 19 -10.05 4.92 8.52
CA ARG A 19 -8.89 5.74 8.81
C ARG A 19 -8.39 6.37 7.51
N ALA A 20 -8.51 7.69 7.38
CA ALA A 20 -8.21 8.38 6.13
C ALA A 20 -6.76 8.15 5.67
N GLU A 21 -5.82 8.10 6.60
CA GLU A 21 -4.40 7.85 6.36
C GLU A 21 -4.11 6.44 5.83
N VAL A 22 -5.03 5.50 6.01
CA VAL A 22 -4.93 4.14 5.46
C VAL A 22 -5.76 4.03 4.19
N HIS A 23 -7.04 4.41 4.26
CA HIS A 23 -8.08 4.10 3.27
C HIS A 23 -8.33 5.19 2.22
N ASN A 24 -7.78 6.39 2.39
CA ASN A 24 -7.80 7.48 1.41
C ASN A 24 -6.42 8.11 1.27
N ALA A 25 -5.45 7.28 0.92
CA ALA A 25 -4.04 7.63 0.89
C ALA A 25 -3.38 7.23 -0.44
N ARG A 26 -2.14 7.69 -0.63
CA ARG A 26 -1.33 7.41 -1.80
C ARG A 26 -0.19 6.48 -1.43
N TYR A 27 -0.02 5.40 -2.19
CA TYR A 27 1.00 4.38 -1.95
C TYR A 27 1.94 4.27 -3.14
N ARG A 28 3.17 3.83 -2.87
CA ARG A 28 4.16 3.43 -3.89
C ARG A 28 4.80 2.11 -3.45
N CYS A 29 4.97 1.20 -4.39
CA CYS A 29 5.78 0.01 -4.16
C CYS A 29 7.26 0.38 -4.27
N ARG A 30 8.07 -0.11 -3.33
CA ARG A 30 9.53 0.06 -3.31
C ARG A 30 10.18 -1.31 -3.50
N ALA A 31 10.90 -1.48 -4.60
CA ALA A 31 11.74 -2.66 -4.83
C ALA A 31 13.21 -2.29 -4.63
N THR A 32 13.95 -3.12 -3.89
CA THR A 32 15.36 -2.88 -3.54
C THR A 32 16.19 -4.10 -3.88
N SER A 33 17.39 -3.88 -4.43
CA SER A 33 18.44 -4.87 -4.64
C SER A 33 19.79 -4.31 -4.18
N SER A 34 20.85 -5.11 -4.29
CA SER A 34 22.23 -4.65 -4.04
C SER A 34 22.68 -3.51 -4.97
N VAL A 35 22.05 -3.38 -6.14
CA VAL A 35 22.37 -2.34 -7.14
C VAL A 35 21.65 -1.03 -6.83
N GLY A 36 20.50 -1.07 -6.15
CA GLY A 36 19.76 0.14 -5.80
C GLY A 36 18.29 -0.08 -5.49
N THR A 37 17.52 1.00 -5.54
CA THR A 37 16.09 1.04 -5.24
C THR A 37 15.31 1.65 -6.40
N VAL A 38 14.14 1.08 -6.71
CA VAL A 38 13.18 1.65 -7.66
C VAL A 38 11.81 1.82 -6.99
N LEU A 39 11.09 2.87 -7.38
CA LEU A 39 9.72 3.15 -6.94
C LEU A 39 8.75 2.98 -8.11
N SER A 40 7.59 2.37 -7.85
CA SER A 40 6.50 2.30 -8.82
C SER A 40 5.88 3.68 -9.09
N ARG A 41 4.94 3.77 -10.03
CA ARG A 41 3.99 4.89 -10.07
C ARG A 41 3.22 5.03 -8.76
N GLU A 42 2.71 6.23 -8.49
CA GLU A 42 1.79 6.48 -7.37
C GLU A 42 0.45 5.78 -7.60
N VAL A 43 -0.07 5.17 -6.54
CA VAL A 43 -1.37 4.50 -6.51
C VAL A 43 -2.24 5.22 -5.49
N THR A 44 -3.36 5.79 -5.94
CA THR A 44 -4.36 6.38 -5.05
C THR A 44 -5.31 5.29 -4.59
N LEU A 45 -5.37 5.04 -3.28
CA LEU A 45 -6.34 4.14 -2.66
C LEU A 45 -7.57 4.93 -2.20
N ARG A 46 -8.75 4.36 -2.43
CA ARG A 46 -10.04 4.86 -1.94
C ARG A 46 -10.87 3.65 -1.51
N ALA A 47 -11.45 3.72 -0.32
CA ALA A 47 -12.37 2.70 0.21
C ALA A 47 -13.84 3.13 0.04
#